data_AF-A0A2I1DPC7-F1
#
_entry.id   AF-A0A2I1DPC7-F1
#
_cell.length_a   1.000
_cell.length_b   1.000
_cell.length_c   1.000
_cell.angle_alpha   90.00
_cell.angle_beta   90.00
_cell.angle_gamma   90.00
#
_symmetry.space_group_name_H-M   'P 1'
#
loop_
_entity.id
_entity.type
_entity.pdbx_description
1 polymer ?
#
loop_
_entity_poly.entity_id
_entity_poly.type
_entity_poly.pdbx_seq_one_letter_code
_entity_poly.pdbx_strand_id
1 'polypeptide(L)'
;MPQFHVWCPDDEEREDGQLFEACDSEDAAQKWGDWYDVYAAGDYPIASETQTPTVCVQEVGSDEVYKYIVSAFISTTYTTRLVDK
;
A
#
# COMPACT_ATOMS: atom_id res chain seq x y z
N MET A 1 9.34 17.04 -3.85
CA MET A 1 8.71 15.98 -4.67
C MET A 1 7.21 16.28 -4.68
N PRO A 2 6.43 15.85 -5.68
CA PRO A 2 4.98 16.01 -5.62
C PRO A 2 4.41 15.26 -4.41
N GLN A 3 3.29 15.76 -3.92
CA GLN A 3 2.60 15.21 -2.76
C GLN A 3 1.26 14.67 -3.22
N PHE A 4 0.91 13.47 -2.76
CA PHE A 4 -0.28 12.75 -3.18
C PHE A 4 -1.13 12.40 -1.97
N HIS A 5 -2.44 12.59 -2.11
CA HIS A 5 -3.46 12.10 -1.20
C HIS A 5 -3.83 10.68 -1.61
N VAL A 6 -3.75 9.73 -0.69
CA VAL A 6 -4.08 8.33 -0.93
C VAL A 6 -5.09 7.86 0.10
N TRP A 7 -6.20 7.26 -0.34
CA TRP A 7 -7.25 6.76 0.54
C TRP A 7 -7.86 5.48 -0.03
N CYS A 8 -8.32 4.59 0.86
CA CYS A 8 -9.09 3.42 0.48
C CYS A 8 -10.58 3.76 0.47
N PRO A 9 -11.27 3.92 -0.69
CA PRO A 9 -12.67 4.33 -0.74
C PRO A 9 -13.65 3.35 -0.09
N ASP A 10 -13.24 2.12 0.22
CA ASP A 10 -14.05 1.14 0.96
C ASP A 10 -14.07 1.41 2.48
N ASP A 11 -13.05 2.08 3.01
CA ASP A 11 -12.86 2.31 4.46
C ASP A 11 -12.79 3.80 4.83
N GLU A 12 -12.30 4.64 3.91
CA GLU A 12 -11.93 6.04 4.13
C GLU A 12 -12.53 6.95 3.06
N GLU A 13 -12.92 8.15 3.46
CA GLU A 13 -13.21 9.24 2.54
C GLU A 13 -11.91 9.95 2.14
N ARG A 14 -11.96 10.78 1.08
CA ARG A 14 -10.79 11.52 0.62
C ARG A 14 -10.16 12.35 1.74
N GLU A 15 -10.95 12.94 2.63
CA GLU A 15 -10.46 13.84 3.69
C GLU A 15 -9.70 13.12 4.82
N ASP A 16 -9.99 11.83 5.01
CA ASP A 16 -9.31 10.96 5.99
C ASP A 16 -8.08 10.26 5.39
N GLY A 17 -7.90 10.38 4.07
CA GLY A 17 -6.75 9.81 3.37
C GLY A 17 -5.41 10.33 3.88
N GLN A 18 -4.37 9.55 3.60
CA GLN A 18 -3.02 9.85 4.02
C GLN A 18 -2.21 10.55 2.92
N LEU A 19 -1.32 11.45 3.33
CA LEU A 19 -0.46 12.22 2.44
C LEU A 19 0.92 11.57 2.30
N PHE A 20 1.36 11.36 1.06
CA PHE A 20 2.68 10.79 0.75
C PHE A 20 3.44 11.68 -0.22
N GLU A 21 4.73 11.89 0.05
CA GLU A 21 5.66 12.43 -0.94
C GLU A 21 6.13 11.31 -1.87
N ALA A 22 5.87 11.44 -3.16
CA ALA A 22 6.14 10.40 -4.16
C ALA A 22 6.63 10.99 -5.48
N CYS A 23 7.22 10.15 -6.34
CA CYS A 23 7.61 10.57 -7.68
C CYS A 23 6.39 10.72 -8.62
N ASP A 24 5.42 9.82 -8.46
CA ASP A 24 4.20 9.72 -9.24
C ASP A 24 3.10 9.04 -8.42
N SER A 25 1.91 8.93 -9.00
CA SER A 25 0.74 8.35 -8.33
C SER A 25 0.86 6.85 -8.05
N GLU A 26 1.68 6.11 -8.80
CA GLU A 26 1.93 4.69 -8.55
C GLU A 26 2.89 4.51 -7.36
N ASP A 27 3.96 5.29 -7.28
CA ASP A 27 4.88 5.33 -6.12
C ASP A 27 4.14 5.73 -4.83
N ALA A 28 3.17 6.65 -4.92
CA ALA A 28 2.31 7.01 -3.80
C ALA A 28 1.42 5.84 -3.33
N ALA A 29 0.82 5.08 -4.27
CA ALA A 29 0.02 3.91 -3.95
C ALA A 29 0.86 2.80 -3.28
N GLN A 30 2.10 2.59 -3.76
CA GLN A 30 3.03 1.63 -3.14
C GLN A 30 3.38 2.02 -1.71
N LYS A 31 3.74 3.29 -1.48
CA LYS A 31 4.03 3.80 -0.14
C LYS A 31 2.85 3.71 0.82
N TRP A 32 1.64 3.89 0.33
CA TRP A 32 0.44 3.64 1.12
C TRP A 32 0.35 2.16 1.51
N GLY A 33 0.63 1.23 0.60
CA GLY A 33 0.67 -0.20 0.89
C GLY A 33 1.67 -0.55 1.99
N ASP A 34 2.91 -0.08 1.88
CA ASP A 34 3.95 -0.24 2.92
C ASP A 34 3.50 0.35 4.26
N TRP A 35 2.91 1.54 4.26
CA TRP A 35 2.39 2.17 5.47
C TRP A 35 1.23 1.37 6.08
N TYR A 36 0.31 0.88 5.26
CA TYR A 36 -0.84 0.09 5.69
C TYR A 36 -0.38 -1.21 6.36
N ASP A 37 0.56 -1.94 5.76
CA ASP A 37 1.11 -3.17 6.35
C ASP A 37 1.83 -2.94 7.69
N VAL A 38 2.44 -1.77 7.89
CA VAL A 38 3.21 -1.47 9.13
C VAL A 38 2.35 -0.84 10.22
N TYR A 39 1.40 0.03 9.85
CA TYR A 39 0.73 0.94 10.78
C TYR A 39 -0.79 0.79 10.81
N ALA A 40 -1.43 0.30 9.74
CA ALA A 40 -2.85 -0.03 9.80
C ALA A 40 -2.96 -1.36 10.56
N ALA A 41 -3.24 -1.25 11.86
CA ALA A 41 -3.35 -2.37 12.80
C ALA A 41 -4.58 -3.27 12.53
N GLY A 42 -4.67 -3.83 11.33
CA GLY A 42 -5.67 -4.82 10.94
C GLY A 42 -5.18 -6.25 11.16
N ASP A 43 -6.12 -7.17 11.33
CA ASP A 43 -5.88 -8.63 11.42
C ASP A 43 -5.39 -9.25 10.08
N TYR A 44 -5.27 -8.44 9.01
CA TYR A 44 -5.08 -8.90 7.63
C TYR A 44 -4.13 -7.98 6.83
N PRO A 45 -2.80 -8.14 6.96
CA PRO A 45 -1.86 -7.37 6.13
C PRO A 45 -1.99 -7.74 4.64
N ILE A 46 -1.81 -6.75 3.77
CA ILE A 46 -1.72 -6.90 2.31
C ILE A 46 -0.60 -7.88 1.97
N ALA A 47 0.53 -7.79 2.69
CA ALA A 47 1.64 -8.73 2.58
C ALA A 47 1.23 -10.19 2.78
N SER A 48 0.21 -10.48 3.61
CA SER A 48 -0.27 -11.86 3.80
C SER A 48 -1.13 -12.38 2.63
N GLU A 49 -1.28 -11.61 1.54
CA GLU A 49 -2.11 -11.91 0.36
C GLU A 49 -3.60 -12.10 0.68
N THR A 50 -4.02 -11.78 1.91
CA THR A 50 -5.41 -11.95 2.37
C THR A 50 -6.30 -10.78 1.93
N GLN A 51 -5.69 -9.65 1.55
CA GLN A 51 -6.38 -8.45 1.08
C GLN A 51 -5.68 -7.83 -0.12
N THR A 52 -6.49 -7.31 -1.05
CA THR A 52 -6.03 -6.51 -2.20
C THR A 52 -6.87 -5.23 -2.28
N PRO A 53 -6.62 -4.25 -1.38
CA PRO A 53 -7.42 -3.03 -1.34
C PRO A 53 -7.26 -2.24 -2.63
N THR A 54 -8.35 -1.64 -3.08
CA THR A 54 -8.29 -0.62 -4.12
C THR A 54 -8.10 0.73 -3.44
N VAL A 55 -7.16 1.55 -3.91
CA VAL A 55 -6.91 2.90 -3.38
C VAL A 55 -7.11 3.94 -4.46
N CYS A 56 -7.57 5.11 -4.06
CA CYS A 56 -7.58 6.31 -4.89
C CYS A 56 -6.35 7.15 -4.56
N VAL A 57 -5.73 7.73 -5.59
CA VAL A 57 -4.56 8.59 -5.48
C VAL A 57 -4.80 9.89 -6.24
N GLN A 58 -4.52 11.02 -5.59
CA GLN A 58 -4.67 12.35 -6.18
C GLN A 58 -3.48 13.24 -5.83
N GLU A 59 -2.87 13.86 -6.84
CA GLU A 59 -1.82 14.86 -6.62
C GLU A 59 -2.41 16.13 -5.99
N VAL A 60 -1.73 16.69 -4.99
CA VAL A 60 -2.13 17.95 -4.36
C VAL A 60 -2.07 19.08 -5.38
N GLY A 61 -3.23 19.66 -5.70
CA GLY A 61 -3.37 20.72 -6.70
C GLY A 61 -3.82 20.23 -8.08
N SER A 62 -3.96 18.90 -8.28
CA SER A 62 -4.63 18.32 -9.44
C SER A 62 -6.06 17.89 -9.09
N ASP A 63 -6.94 17.89 -10.09
CA ASP A 63 -8.31 17.33 -9.98
C ASP A 63 -8.36 15.86 -10.46
N GLU A 64 -7.25 15.35 -11.00
CA GLU A 64 -7.16 13.99 -11.51
C GLU A 64 -7.03 12.98 -10.37
N VAL A 65 -7.92 11.98 -10.37
CA VAL A 65 -7.92 10.87 -9.41
C VAL A 65 -7.60 9.57 -10.14
N TYR A 66 -6.54 8.91 -9.71
CA TYR A 66 -6.11 7.61 -10.19
C TYR A 66 -6.57 6.52 -9.23
N LYS A 67 -6.88 5.33 -9.74
CA LYS A 67 -7.26 4.17 -8.91
C LYS A 67 -6.30 3.02 -9.14
N TYR A 68 -5.81 2.44 -8.05
CA TYR A 68 -4.84 1.35 -8.07
C TYR A 68 -5.34 0.20 -7.20
N ILE A 69 -5.10 -1.03 -7.64
CA ILE A 69 -5.22 -2.21 -6.78
C ILE A 69 -3.85 -2.42 -6.15
N VAL A 70 -3.79 -2.39 -4.82
CA VAL A 70 -2.55 -2.61 -4.06
C VAL A 70 -2.52 -4.08 -3.65
N SER A 71 -1.45 -4.77 -4.04
CA SER A 71 -1.20 -6.16 -3.68
C SER A 71 0.27 -6.32 -3.34
N ALA A 72 0.58 -7.17 -2.37
CA ALA A 72 1.96 -7.49 -2.00
C ALA A 72 2.25 -8.95 -2.33
N PHE A 73 3.52 -9.25 -2.58
CA PHE A 73 3.99 -10.60 -2.87
C PHE A 73 5.13 -10.94 -1.91
N ILE A 74 4.90 -11.85 -0.95
CA ILE A 74 5.96 -12.35 -0.08
C ILE A 74 6.64 -13.56 -0.74
N SER A 75 7.91 -13.43 -1.09
CA SER A 75 8.75 -14.58 -1.46
C SER A 75 9.43 -15.16 -0.21
N THR A 76 8.94 -16.28 0.32
CA THR A 76 9.58 -16.94 1.46
C THR A 76 10.82 -17.72 1.02
N THR A 77 11.98 -17.44 1.64
CA THR A 77 13.24 -18.15 1.37
C THR A 77 13.62 -19.05 2.55
N TYR A 78 13.78 -20.35 2.29
CA TYR A 78 14.17 -21.35 3.30
C TYR A 78 15.58 -21.86 3.04
N THR A 79 16.41 -21.93 4.08
CA THR A 79 17.72 -22.59 4.03
C THR A 79 17.70 -23.82 4.92
N THR A 80 18.16 -24.97 4.42
CA THR A 80 18.29 -26.20 5.21
C THR A 80 19.75 -26.49 5.50
N ARG A 81 20.02 -27.14 6.64
CA ARG A 81 21.31 -27.74 6.95
C ARG A 81 21.11 -29.16 7.47
N LEU A 82 22.03 -30.04 7.11
CA LEU A 82 22.08 -31.41 7.59
C LEU A 82 22.45 -31.42 9.08
N VAL A 83 21.68 -32.13 9.91
CA VAL A 83 21.91 -32.21 11.36
C VAL A 83 22.55 -33.55 11.77
N ASP A 84 22.25 -34.66 11.07
CA ASP A 84 22.91 -35.96 11.28
C ASP A 84 22.74 -36.86 10.02
N LYS A 85 23.53 -37.94 9.89
CA LYS A 85 23.55 -38.87 8.75
C LYS A 85 23.50 -40.33 9.18
#